data_AF-A0A1E1WG66-F1
#
_entry.id   AF-A0A1E1WG66-F1
#
_cell.length_a   1.000
_cell.length_b   1.000
_cell.length_c   1.000
_cell.angle_alpha   90.00
_cell.angle_beta   90.00
_cell.angle_gamma   90.00
#
_symmetry.space_group_name_H-M   'P 1'
#
loop_
_entity.id
_entity.type
_entity.pdbx_description
1 polymer ?
#
loop_
_entity_poly.entity_id
_entity_poly.type
_entity_poly.pdbx_seq_one_letter_code
_entity_poly.pdbx_strand_id
1 'polypeptide(L)'
;MSSAPTTPHKHNTRINIKSLQEDNNNTNNKFTERQQARTFIQWYKRMIDHERQNLALYFSDDATLEWFGRTIKTRKKISTFLKHDMQCSSHDFTTIESIDKIPTRQDSLLRCV
;
A
#
# COMPACT_ATOMS: atom_id res chain seq x y z
N MET A 1 -48.59 6.79 21.16
CA MET A 1 -47.59 5.75 20.82
C MET A 1 -46.68 6.32 19.75
N SER A 2 -45.46 6.72 20.11
CA SER A 2 -44.44 7.17 19.15
C SER A 2 -43.06 6.84 19.72
N SER A 3 -42.41 5.79 19.22
CA SER A 3 -41.01 5.47 19.52
C SER A 3 -40.19 5.65 18.25
N ALA A 4 -39.19 6.54 18.31
CA ALA A 4 -38.19 6.71 17.26
C ALA A 4 -37.08 5.66 17.40
N PRO A 5 -36.45 5.20 16.31
CA PRO A 5 -35.41 4.18 16.35
C PRO A 5 -34.07 4.75 16.86
N THR A 6 -33.41 4.02 17.75
CA THR A 6 -32.07 4.35 18.27
C THR A 6 -30.98 3.86 17.31
N THR A 7 -30.07 4.73 16.90
CA THR A 7 -28.93 4.41 16.02
C THR A 7 -27.77 3.75 16.81
N PRO A 8 -26.89 2.96 16.15
CA PRO A 8 -25.88 2.16 16.83
C PRO A 8 -24.68 2.99 17.33
N HIS A 9 -24.15 2.62 18.50
CA HIS A 9 -23.00 3.26 19.12
C HIS A 9 -21.69 3.03 18.36
N LYS A 10 -20.94 4.12 18.17
CA LYS A 10 -19.63 4.18 17.52
C LYS A 10 -18.56 3.54 18.42
N HIS A 11 -18.06 2.36 18.04
CA HIS A 11 -16.96 1.68 18.74
C HIS A 11 -15.64 2.45 18.53
N ASN A 12 -15.09 3.00 19.60
CA ASN A 12 -13.87 3.81 19.57
C ASN A 12 -12.66 2.91 19.88
N THR A 13 -12.05 2.33 18.86
CA THR A 13 -10.86 1.47 19.03
C THR A 13 -9.63 2.34 19.23
N ARG A 14 -9.26 2.61 20.49
CA ARG A 14 -7.96 3.22 20.85
C ARG A 14 -6.85 2.20 20.63
N ILE A 15 -6.06 2.40 19.57
CA ILE A 15 -4.80 1.70 19.38
C ILE A 15 -3.76 2.35 20.31
N ASN A 16 -3.38 1.63 21.38
CA ASN A 16 -2.33 2.03 22.31
C ASN A 16 -1.01 1.41 21.85
N ILE A 17 -0.13 2.21 21.23
CA ILE A 17 1.24 1.78 20.91
C ILE A 17 2.16 2.52 21.87
N LYS A 18 2.70 1.76 22.84
CA LYS A 18 3.78 2.20 23.72
C LYS A 18 5.00 2.58 22.87
N SER A 19 5.45 3.81 22.97
CA SER A 19 6.73 4.26 22.41
C SER A 19 7.88 3.63 23.20
N LEU A 20 8.59 2.69 22.58
CA LEU A 20 9.89 2.23 23.05
C LEU A 20 10.93 3.29 22.64
N GLN A 21 11.49 3.94 23.64
CA GLN A 21 12.65 4.81 23.55
C GLN A 21 13.90 3.94 23.57
N GLU A 22 14.86 4.15 22.67
CA GLU A 22 16.28 3.84 22.91
C GLU A 22 17.20 4.55 21.90
N ASP A 23 18.33 5.01 22.44
CA ASP A 23 19.34 5.90 21.86
C ASP A 23 20.26 5.17 20.86
N ASN A 24 20.58 5.80 19.71
CA ASN A 24 21.87 5.70 18.97
C ASN A 24 21.79 6.41 17.59
N ASN A 25 22.74 7.29 17.30
CA ASN A 25 22.69 8.23 16.16
C ASN A 25 22.96 7.62 14.76
N ASN A 26 23.37 6.36 14.65
CA ASN A 26 23.51 5.65 13.35
C ASN A 26 22.26 4.81 13.00
N THR A 27 21.52 4.36 14.01
CA THR A 27 20.20 3.73 13.87
C THR A 27 19.11 4.72 13.46
N ASN A 28 19.34 6.02 13.67
CA ASN A 28 18.34 7.05 13.42
C ASN A 28 17.89 7.09 11.94
N ASN A 29 18.82 6.88 11.00
CA ASN A 29 18.48 6.88 9.57
C ASN A 29 17.64 5.65 9.18
N LYS A 30 18.06 4.44 9.58
CA LYS A 30 17.29 3.20 9.33
C LYS A 30 15.94 3.19 10.05
N PHE A 31 15.89 3.72 11.27
CA PHE A 31 14.65 3.88 12.02
C PHE A 31 13.69 4.85 11.32
N THR A 32 14.24 5.96 10.79
CA THR A 32 13.48 6.94 10.02
C THR A 32 12.97 6.35 8.71
N GLU A 33 13.80 5.62 7.96
CA GLU A 33 13.38 4.90 6.74
C GLU A 33 12.28 3.88 7.02
N ARG A 34 12.43 3.08 8.08
CA ARG A 34 11.41 2.09 8.49
C ARG A 34 10.10 2.76 8.91
N GLN A 35 10.18 3.90 9.60
CA GLN A 35 9.00 4.67 9.98
C GLN A 35 8.32 5.30 8.77
N GLN A 36 9.08 5.86 7.84
CA GLN A 36 8.57 6.39 6.57
C GLN A 36 7.91 5.29 5.73
N ALA A 37 8.52 4.10 5.63
CA ALA A 37 7.94 2.96 4.95
C ALA A 37 6.61 2.53 5.58
N ARG A 38 6.52 2.47 6.91
CA ARG A 38 5.26 2.17 7.62
C ARG A 38 4.18 3.21 7.32
N THR A 39 4.52 4.49 7.38
CA THR A 39 3.59 5.57 7.04
C THR A 39 3.14 5.48 5.58
N PHE A 40 4.06 5.21 4.67
CA PHE A 40 3.77 5.03 3.25
C PHE A 40 2.82 3.83 3.01
N ILE A 41 3.07 2.68 3.63
CA ILE A 41 2.20 1.50 3.50
C ILE A 41 0.79 1.79 4.02
N GLN A 42 0.66 2.49 5.15
CA GLN A 42 -0.66 2.87 5.69
C GLN A 42 -1.43 3.77 4.72
N TRP A 43 -0.75 4.76 4.14
CA TRP A 43 -1.31 5.62 3.10
C TRP A 43 -1.68 4.82 1.84
N TYR A 44 -0.75 3.99 1.35
CA TYR A 44 -0.93 3.19 0.14
C TYR A 44 -2.11 2.23 0.27
N LYS A 45 -2.23 1.54 1.42
CA LYS A 45 -3.38 0.68 1.76
C LYS A 45 -4.70 1.41 1.59
N ARG A 46 -4.82 2.57 2.22
CA ARG A 46 -6.04 3.39 2.15
C ARG A 46 -6.33 3.80 0.71
N MET A 47 -5.30 4.21 -0.04
CA MET A 47 -5.44 4.61 -1.43
C MET A 47 -5.90 3.47 -2.32
N ILE A 48 -5.25 2.30 -2.26
CA ILE A 48 -5.58 1.18 -3.14
C ILE A 48 -6.94 0.56 -2.81
N ASP A 49 -7.35 0.56 -1.54
CA ASP A 49 -8.63 0.00 -1.09
C ASP A 49 -9.82 0.94 -1.37
N HIS A 50 -9.63 2.26 -1.26
CA HIS A 50 -10.75 3.22 -1.28
C HIS A 50 -10.67 4.31 -2.36
N GLU A 51 -9.48 4.71 -2.78
CA GLU A 51 -9.24 5.89 -3.62
C GLU A 51 -8.35 5.56 -4.83
N ARG A 52 -8.39 4.32 -5.34
CA ARG A 52 -7.43 3.77 -6.32
C ARG A 52 -7.30 4.57 -7.62
N GLN A 53 -8.36 5.25 -8.02
CA GLN A 53 -8.38 6.13 -9.19
C GLN A 53 -7.44 7.34 -9.04
N ASN A 54 -7.21 7.79 -7.81
CA ASN A 54 -6.31 8.90 -7.49
C ASN A 54 -4.85 8.43 -7.39
N LEU A 55 -4.61 7.12 -7.25
CA LEU A 55 -3.27 6.57 -7.07
C LEU A 55 -2.35 6.88 -8.26
N ALA A 56 -2.91 6.94 -9.47
CA ALA A 56 -2.16 7.29 -10.68
C ALA A 56 -1.55 8.69 -10.68
N LEU A 57 -2.02 9.61 -9.83
CA LEU A 57 -1.45 10.95 -9.68
C LEU A 57 -0.05 10.94 -9.06
N TYR A 58 0.28 9.87 -8.34
CA TYR A 58 1.54 9.71 -7.61
C TYR A 58 2.58 8.88 -8.38
N PHE A 59 2.26 8.43 -9.60
CA PHE A 59 3.17 7.65 -10.43
C PHE A 59 3.96 8.54 -11.39
N SER A 60 5.20 8.14 -11.67
CA SER A 60 5.99 8.69 -12.78
C SER A 60 5.39 8.27 -14.12
N ASP A 61 5.71 9.01 -15.20
CA ASP A 61 5.17 8.70 -16.53
C ASP A 61 5.62 7.33 -17.07
N ASP A 62 6.81 6.88 -16.68
CA ASP A 62 7.45 5.61 -17.03
C ASP A 62 7.18 4.49 -16.01
N ALA A 63 6.28 4.71 -15.04
CA ALA A 63 5.95 3.73 -14.02
C ALA A 63 5.56 2.37 -14.62
N THR A 64 5.96 1.31 -13.94
CA THR A 64 5.65 -0.08 -14.31
C THR A 64 4.96 -0.77 -13.14
N LEU A 65 3.81 -1.38 -13.41
CA LEU A 65 3.04 -2.18 -12.47
C LEU A 65 3.08 -3.65 -12.90
N GLU A 66 3.58 -4.51 -12.02
CA GLU A 66 3.44 -5.96 -12.17
C GLU A 66 2.24 -6.42 -11.34
N TRP A 67 1.20 -6.93 -11.99
CA TRP A 67 -0.04 -7.34 -11.34
C TRP A 67 -0.41 -8.77 -11.75
N PHE A 68 -0.23 -9.74 -10.83
CA PHE A 68 -0.50 -11.17 -11.06
C PHE A 68 0.00 -11.70 -12.42
N GLY A 69 1.27 -11.42 -12.75
CA GLY A 69 1.91 -11.87 -14.00
C GLY A 69 1.56 -11.06 -15.24
N ARG A 70 0.80 -9.96 -15.09
CA ARG A 70 0.57 -8.95 -16.12
C ARG A 70 1.42 -7.72 -15.85
N THR A 71 2.31 -7.39 -16.77
CA THR A 71 3.08 -6.15 -16.73
C THR A 71 2.32 -5.02 -17.43
N ILE A 72 2.13 -3.91 -16.74
CA ILE A 72 1.45 -2.72 -17.25
C ILE A 72 2.44 -1.55 -17.17
N LYS A 73 2.82 -1.04 -18.33
CA LYS A 73 3.81 0.03 -18.47
C LYS A 73 3.12 1.36 -18.74
N THR A 74 3.69 2.44 -18.23
CA THR A 74 3.23 3.84 -18.33
C THR A 74 2.09 4.19 -17.37
N ARG A 75 2.17 5.41 -16.81
CA ARG A 75 1.12 5.98 -15.95
C ARG A 75 -0.28 5.92 -16.58
N LYS A 76 -0.39 6.21 -17.88
CA LYS A 76 -1.66 6.21 -18.60
C LYS A 76 -2.32 4.83 -18.57
N LYS A 77 -1.59 3.77 -18.91
CA LYS A 77 -2.14 2.41 -18.92
C LYS A 77 -2.44 1.92 -17.50
N ILE A 78 -1.58 2.25 -16.53
CA ILE A 78 -1.80 1.92 -15.12
C ILE A 78 -3.08 2.60 -14.61
N SER A 79 -3.28 3.89 -14.92
CA SER A 79 -4.48 4.63 -14.54
C SER A 79 -5.76 3.98 -15.09
N THR A 80 -5.76 3.63 -16.38
CA THR A 80 -6.88 2.91 -17.00
C THR A 80 -7.14 1.58 -16.32
N PHE A 81 -6.09 0.80 -16.04
CA PHE A 81 -6.19 -0.48 -15.37
C PHE A 81 -6.79 -0.37 -13.96
N LEU A 82 -6.26 0.53 -13.13
CA LEU A 82 -6.74 0.73 -11.75
C LEU A 82 -8.21 1.19 -11.72
N LYS A 83 -8.64 1.96 -12.72
CA LYS A 83 -10.02 2.46 -12.80
C LYS A 83 -11.01 1.40 -13.25
N HIS A 84 -10.67 0.64 -14.30
CA HIS A 84 -11.64 -0.18 -15.03
C HIS A 84 -11.44 -1.69 -14.87
N ASP A 85 -10.19 -2.15 -14.79
CA ASP A 85 -9.87 -3.58 -14.83
C ASP A 85 -9.65 -4.16 -13.43
N MET A 86 -9.12 -3.36 -12.50
CA MET A 86 -8.83 -3.81 -11.14
C MET A 86 -10.15 -4.07 -10.39
N GLN A 87 -10.24 -5.21 -9.71
CA GLN A 87 -11.35 -5.51 -8.80
C GLN A 87 -11.17 -4.79 -7.46
N CYS A 88 -12.26 -4.51 -6.75
CA CYS A 88 -12.15 -3.97 -5.40
C CYS A 88 -11.40 -4.96 -4.51
N SER A 89 -10.47 -4.44 -3.71
CA SER A 89 -9.59 -5.23 -2.86
C SER A 89 -9.65 -4.71 -1.42
N SER A 90 -9.38 -5.59 -0.46
CA SER A 90 -9.06 -5.21 0.91
C SER A 90 -7.73 -5.84 1.26
N HIS A 91 -6.71 -5.02 1.47
CA HIS A 91 -5.37 -5.50 1.78
C HIS A 91 -5.18 -5.63 3.30
N ASP A 92 -4.38 -6.59 3.73
CA ASP A 92 -3.82 -6.66 5.08
C ASP A 92 -2.33 -6.98 4.96
N PHE A 93 -1.47 -6.09 5.47
CA PHE A 93 -0.03 -6.19 5.30
C PHE A 93 0.59 -6.80 6.55
N THR A 94 1.11 -8.02 6.43
CA THR A 94 1.73 -8.77 7.53
C THR A 94 3.22 -8.42 7.72
N THR A 95 3.92 -8.17 6.62
CA THR A 95 5.37 -7.86 6.60
C THR A 95 5.66 -6.68 5.69
N ILE A 96 6.64 -5.85 6.07
CA ILE A 96 7.10 -4.70 5.29
C ILE A 96 8.62 -4.75 5.24
N GLU A 97 9.17 -4.92 4.05
CA GLU A 97 10.60 -5.06 3.79
C GLU A 97 10.99 -4.23 2.57
N SER A 98 12.23 -3.73 2.57
CA SER A 98 12.80 -3.06 1.39
C SER A 98 13.36 -4.11 0.44
N ILE A 99 13.09 -3.96 -0.86
CA ILE A 99 13.61 -4.84 -1.91
C ILE A 99 14.33 -4.00 -2.97
N ASP A 100 15.41 -4.54 -3.53
CA ASP A 100 16.21 -3.81 -4.53
C ASP A 100 15.52 -3.70 -5.88
N LYS A 101 14.74 -4.71 -6.26
CA LYS A 101 14.07 -4.80 -7.56
C LYS A 101 12.75 -5.55 -7.44
N ILE A 102 11.72 -5.05 -8.14
CA ILE A 102 10.47 -5.79 -8.35
C ILE A 102 10.76 -6.95 -9.32
N PRO A 103 10.59 -8.22 -8.91
CA PRO A 103 10.80 -9.35 -9.79
C PRO A 103 9.76 -9.34 -10.91
N THR A 104 10.21 -9.44 -12.16
CA THR A 104 9.33 -9.56 -13.31
C THR A 104 9.19 -11.02 -13.73
N ARG A 105 8.11 -11.37 -14.42
CA ARG A 105 7.96 -12.72 -15.01
C ARG A 105 9.12 -13.11 -15.93
N GLN A 106 9.79 -12.15 -16.56
CA GLN A 106 10.94 -12.42 -17.41
C GLN A 106 12.18 -12.82 -16.60
N ASP A 107 12.34 -12.26 -15.39
CA ASP A 107 13.43 -12.64 -14.48
C ASP A 107 13.29 -14.09 -13.97
N SER A 108 12.06 -14.58 -13.77
CA SER A 108 11.83 -15.94 -13.29
C SER A 108 12.06 -17.01 -14.35
N LEU A 109 11.82 -16.72 -15.63
CA LEU A 109 12.10 -17.64 -16.75
C LEU A 109 13.61 -17.88 -16.94
N LEU A 110 14.45 -16.89 -16.63
CA LEU A 110 15.90 -16.97 -16.78
C LEU A 110 16.59 -17.78 -15.66
N ARG A 111 15.89 -18.07 -14.55
CA ARG A 111 16.44 -18.87 -13.44
C ARG A 111 16.20 -20.38 -13.59
N CYS A 112 15.47 -20.80 -14.61
CA CYS A 112 15.14 -22.22 -14.86
C CYS A 112 15.95 -22.83 -16.02
N VAL A 113 17.13 -22.29 -16.31
CA VAL A 113 18.07 -22.83 -17.32
C VAL A 113 19.36 -23.24 -16.64
#